data_AF-A0A8I1NN21-F1
#
_entry.id   AF-A0A8I1NN21-F1
#
_cell.length_a   1.000
_cell.length_b   1.000
_cell.length_c   1.000
_cell.angle_alpha   90.00
_cell.angle_beta   90.00
_cell.angle_gamma   90.00
#
_symmetry.space_group_name_H-M   'P 1'
#
loop_
_entity.id
_entity.type
_entity.pdbx_description
1 polymer ?
#
loop_
_entity_poly.entity_id
_entity_poly.type
_entity_poly.pdbx_seq_one_letter_code
_entity_poly.pdbx_strand_id
1 'polypeptide(L)'
;MNHRRHAGAILLAFGLLVGVAQARSDKALEHRYIRVELGAASTQATSGRLLLFAVDAKAAQAAAEAESKGKSSVVESVDADPFSGTVTSVAAREVDHWAPGQAIDIDTNRMAYPAPWSQLPPGDYLVQAVLDVNHDYNYTGRGAGDLVSDVVRLHLPATGVPELVLAKALPTDGDPWAVPDSAPPAMRESVAAARPHAHLVDFTSPSLSAFWGRPIHMRGWVLTPPGYDAAAAARYPTVYYTQGFGGNNERVIGPVVTVYTAMAKQQMPPMIWVFLDESSPTGTHEFADSVNNGPWGLALTTELIPHLEAHYRMDGDTNGRFLNGHSSGGWATLWLQTRYPKVFGGTWSTSPDPSDFHDFTGVDLYAPHANVYRRPDGSAYPLVRNHDKVLGTFEQFAKLERVLGSYGGQLASFEWVFSPRGEDGRPVPMFDRDTGAVDPAVVAYWRDHYDIAHRLQQQWPQLKPDLDGKIHLYVGTADTFYLDGSAHKLKAVLDGLGAKTEFRFLPDRTHGNLYWIGEDHHGLLKQISWAMYAIARPDSRLKPVVTP
;
A
#
# COMPACT_ATOMS: atom_id res chain seq x y z
N MET A 1 -5.45 88.03 -21.21
CA MET A 1 -4.04 87.60 -21.37
C MET A 1 -4.09 86.15 -21.85
N ASN A 2 -3.99 85.94 -23.17
CA ASN A 2 -2.76 85.60 -23.90
C ASN A 2 -2.18 84.27 -23.40
N HIS A 3 -1.87 83.26 -24.20
CA HIS A 3 -1.97 82.99 -25.63
C HIS A 3 -1.78 81.46 -25.69
N ARG A 4 -2.59 80.71 -26.45
CA ARG A 4 -2.27 80.25 -27.80
C ARG A 4 -0.88 79.59 -27.93
N ARG A 5 -0.67 78.50 -28.64
CA ARG A 5 -1.47 77.61 -29.52
C ARG A 5 -0.43 76.71 -30.19
N HIS A 6 -0.83 75.46 -30.47
CA HIS A 6 -0.63 74.71 -31.74
C HIS A 6 0.81 74.53 -32.26
N ALA A 7 1.16 73.67 -33.21
CA ALA A 7 0.52 72.72 -34.13
C ALA A 7 1.67 71.75 -34.52
N GLY A 8 1.49 70.62 -35.16
CA GLY A 8 0.43 70.04 -35.99
C GLY A 8 0.95 68.65 -36.44
N ALA A 9 0.36 67.89 -37.35
CA ALA A 9 -0.78 68.06 -38.24
C ALA A 9 -1.00 66.66 -38.88
N ILE A 10 -2.25 66.16 -38.93
CA ILE A 10 -3.02 65.80 -40.15
C ILE A 10 -2.57 64.45 -40.81
N LEU A 11 -3.39 63.42 -41.10
CA LEU A 11 -4.51 63.34 -42.06
C LEU A 11 -5.25 61.96 -41.97
N LEU A 12 -6.57 62.00 -42.24
CA LEU A 12 -7.59 60.98 -42.59
C LEU A 12 -7.24 59.48 -42.80
N ALA A 13 -8.12 58.59 -42.32
CA ALA A 13 -9.11 57.87 -43.17
C ALA A 13 -10.04 56.92 -42.39
N PHE A 14 -11.30 56.85 -42.83
CA PHE A 14 -12.38 55.95 -42.41
C PHE A 14 -12.04 54.46 -42.60
N GLY A 15 -12.51 53.58 -41.71
CA GLY A 15 -12.58 52.13 -41.97
C GLY A 15 -12.94 51.25 -40.77
N LEU A 16 -14.24 50.94 -40.65
CA LEU A 16 -14.86 49.74 -40.05
C LEU A 16 -14.28 49.08 -38.77
N LEU A 17 -15.12 49.14 -37.72
CA LEU A 17 -15.53 48.02 -36.85
C LEU A 17 -14.78 46.68 -37.03
N VAL A 18 -13.94 46.31 -36.05
CA VAL A 18 -13.99 44.98 -35.39
C VAL A 18 -13.57 45.17 -33.93
N GLY A 19 -14.49 44.89 -33.01
CA GLY A 19 -14.20 44.85 -31.59
C GLY A 19 -13.30 43.67 -31.24
N VAL A 20 -12.30 43.90 -30.40
CA VAL A 20 -11.68 42.84 -29.60
C VAL A 20 -11.99 43.17 -28.16
N ALA A 21 -13.21 42.84 -27.74
CA ALA A 21 -13.42 42.43 -26.37
C ALA A 21 -12.63 41.12 -26.24
N GLN A 22 -11.51 41.13 -25.53
CA GLN A 22 -10.94 39.91 -24.99
C GLN A 22 -11.96 39.37 -23.99
N ALA A 23 -12.86 38.53 -24.49
CA ALA A 23 -13.64 37.64 -23.66
C ALA A 23 -12.65 36.69 -22.97
N ARG A 24 -12.32 36.98 -21.71
CA ARG A 24 -12.07 35.90 -20.75
C ARG A 24 -13.38 35.14 -20.64
N SER A 25 -13.57 34.13 -21.47
CA SER A 25 -14.59 33.12 -21.23
C SER A 25 -14.01 32.06 -20.30
N ASP A 26 -13.68 32.44 -19.07
CA ASP A 26 -13.82 31.49 -17.98
C ASP A 26 -15.32 31.37 -17.76
N LYS A 27 -15.99 30.52 -18.57
CA LYS A 27 -17.25 29.96 -18.08
C LYS A 27 -16.85 29.27 -16.78
N ALA A 28 -17.26 29.83 -15.65
CA ALA A 28 -17.21 29.11 -14.38
C ALA A 28 -17.72 27.70 -14.67
N LEU A 29 -16.88 26.68 -14.45
CA LEU A 29 -17.26 25.29 -14.66
C LEU A 29 -18.50 25.06 -13.81
N GLU A 30 -19.68 25.03 -14.43
CA GLU A 30 -20.93 24.87 -13.69
C GLU A 30 -20.80 23.59 -12.85
N HIS A 31 -20.94 23.75 -11.54
CA HIS A 31 -20.87 22.66 -10.58
C HIS A 31 -21.83 21.55 -11.00
N ARG A 32 -21.34 20.31 -11.00
CA ARG A 32 -22.12 19.13 -11.32
C ARG A 32 -22.43 18.45 -10.00
N TYR A 33 -23.72 18.34 -9.69
CA TYR A 33 -24.18 17.69 -8.47
C TYR A 33 -24.75 16.33 -8.80
N ILE A 34 -24.46 15.36 -7.93
CA ILE A 34 -25.20 14.11 -7.83
C ILE A 34 -25.80 14.08 -6.43
N ARG A 35 -27.09 13.76 -6.36
CA ARG A 35 -27.78 13.57 -5.09
C ARG A 35 -27.65 12.12 -4.69
N VAL A 36 -27.18 11.88 -3.48
CA VAL A 36 -27.09 10.52 -2.92
C VAL A 36 -27.98 10.46 -1.69
N GLU A 37 -28.83 9.44 -1.60
CA GLU A 37 -29.65 9.14 -0.42
C GLU A 37 -29.01 8.01 0.39
N LEU A 38 -28.97 8.18 1.72
CA LEU A 38 -28.66 7.09 2.64
C LEU A 38 -29.89 6.19 2.75
N GLY A 39 -29.92 5.13 1.95
CA GLY A 39 -31.04 4.21 1.89
C GLY A 39 -31.17 3.31 3.11
N ALA A 40 -32.11 2.38 3.05
CA ALA A 40 -32.48 1.49 4.15
C ALA A 40 -31.38 0.49 4.58
N ALA A 41 -30.24 0.44 3.88
CA ALA A 41 -29.08 -0.36 4.29
C ALA A 41 -28.46 0.15 5.59
N SER A 42 -28.62 1.44 5.90
CA SER A 42 -28.28 1.97 7.21
C SER A 42 -29.54 2.16 8.06
N THR A 43 -29.53 1.60 9.27
CA THR A 43 -30.62 1.79 10.25
C THR A 43 -30.28 2.86 11.29
N GLN A 44 -29.06 3.40 11.26
CA GLN A 44 -28.56 4.40 12.19
C GLN A 44 -27.89 5.55 11.42
N ALA A 45 -27.76 6.70 12.08
CA ALA A 45 -26.94 7.78 11.53
C ALA A 45 -25.49 7.31 11.45
N THR A 46 -24.85 7.53 10.29
CA THR A 46 -23.48 7.09 10.04
C THR A 46 -22.62 8.26 9.56
N SER A 47 -21.31 8.08 9.56
CA SER A 47 -20.34 9.03 9.01
C SER A 47 -19.37 8.26 8.11
N GLY A 48 -18.61 8.96 7.29
CA GLY A 48 -17.68 8.31 6.39
C GLY A 48 -17.24 9.22 5.26
N ARG A 49 -16.53 8.64 4.29
CA ARG A 49 -16.19 9.31 3.04
C ARG A 49 -17.09 8.81 1.94
N LEU A 50 -17.95 9.69 1.43
CA LEU A 50 -18.77 9.40 0.27
C LEU A 50 -17.90 9.53 -0.98
N LEU A 51 -17.73 8.42 -1.69
CA LEU A 51 -17.03 8.28 -2.96
C LEU A 51 -18.05 8.06 -4.09
N LEU A 52 -17.83 8.73 -5.20
CA LEU A 52 -18.52 8.50 -6.46
C LEU A 52 -17.52 8.05 -7.51
N PHE A 53 -17.85 6.98 -8.21
CA PHE A 53 -17.06 6.44 -9.31
C PHE A 53 -17.84 6.56 -10.60
N ALA A 54 -17.18 6.99 -11.68
CA ALA A 54 -17.72 7.02 -13.03
C ALA A 54 -16.71 6.46 -14.02
N VAL A 55 -17.15 5.51 -14.84
CA VAL A 55 -16.35 4.92 -15.92
C VAL A 55 -17.15 4.95 -17.23
N ASP A 56 -16.47 5.14 -18.37
CA ASP A 56 -17.13 5.05 -19.68
C ASP A 56 -17.85 3.70 -19.82
N ALA A 57 -19.14 3.75 -20.12
CA ALA A 57 -19.98 2.56 -20.07
C ALA A 57 -19.57 1.52 -21.12
N LYS A 58 -19.15 1.97 -22.30
CA LYS A 58 -18.74 1.07 -23.38
C LYS A 58 -17.42 0.38 -23.02
N ALA A 59 -16.45 1.13 -22.51
CA ALA A 59 -15.16 0.60 -22.08
C ALA A 59 -15.32 -0.41 -20.94
N ALA A 60 -16.12 -0.09 -19.92
CA ALA A 60 -16.36 -0.97 -18.79
C ALA A 60 -17.07 -2.27 -19.18
N GLN A 61 -18.10 -2.19 -20.04
CA GLN A 61 -18.80 -3.37 -20.54
C GLN A 61 -17.89 -4.26 -21.40
N ALA A 62 -17.04 -3.67 -22.24
CA ALA A 62 -16.07 -4.42 -23.03
C ALA A 62 -15.01 -5.10 -22.14
N ALA A 63 -14.58 -4.43 -21.06
CA ALA A 63 -13.66 -5.01 -20.09
C ALA A 63 -14.30 -6.22 -19.36
N ALA A 64 -15.54 -6.09 -18.88
CA ALA A 64 -16.29 -7.17 -18.25
C ALA A 64 -16.52 -8.35 -19.20
N GLU A 65 -16.81 -8.07 -20.48
CA GLU A 65 -16.96 -9.11 -21.51
C GLU A 65 -15.63 -9.84 -21.75
N ALA A 66 -14.51 -9.12 -21.83
CA ALA A 66 -13.20 -9.73 -21.98
C ALA A 66 -12.83 -10.59 -20.77
N GLU A 67 -13.04 -10.09 -19.55
CA GLU A 67 -12.73 -10.80 -18.29
C GLU A 67 -13.56 -12.06 -18.13
N SER A 68 -14.86 -11.99 -18.45
CA SER A 68 -15.76 -13.13 -18.40
C SER A 68 -15.57 -14.13 -19.55
N LYS A 69 -14.63 -13.86 -20.47
CA LYS A 69 -14.40 -14.62 -21.71
C LYS A 69 -15.65 -14.71 -22.58
N GLY A 70 -16.37 -13.59 -22.71
CA GLY A 70 -17.57 -13.43 -23.52
C GLY A 70 -18.86 -13.92 -22.85
N LYS A 71 -18.85 -14.22 -21.55
CA LYS A 71 -20.03 -14.79 -20.85
C LYS A 71 -20.97 -13.73 -20.29
N SER A 72 -20.46 -12.54 -19.98
CA SER A 72 -21.23 -11.45 -19.37
C SER A 72 -20.59 -10.11 -19.68
N SER A 73 -21.40 -9.11 -20.02
CA SER A 73 -21.00 -7.70 -20.09
C SER A 73 -21.53 -6.88 -18.90
N VAL A 74 -22.08 -7.56 -17.90
CA VAL A 74 -22.62 -6.94 -16.70
C VAL A 74 -21.46 -6.44 -15.84
N VAL A 75 -21.54 -5.17 -15.44
CA VAL A 75 -20.61 -4.52 -14.52
C VAL A 75 -21.31 -4.38 -13.18
N GLU A 76 -20.92 -5.21 -12.21
CA GLU A 76 -21.55 -5.26 -10.88
C GLU A 76 -20.99 -4.20 -9.93
N SER A 77 -19.78 -3.70 -10.21
CA SER A 77 -19.15 -2.62 -9.46
C SER A 77 -18.30 -1.73 -10.37
N VAL A 78 -18.20 -0.45 -10.02
CA VAL A 78 -17.32 0.53 -10.69
C VAL A 78 -16.39 1.10 -9.65
N ASP A 79 -15.09 0.83 -9.75
CA ASP A 79 -14.11 1.17 -8.71
C ASP A 79 -12.90 1.95 -9.24
N ALA A 80 -12.12 2.54 -8.33
CA ALA A 80 -10.83 3.11 -8.69
C ALA A 80 -9.85 2.00 -9.09
N ASP A 81 -9.03 2.28 -10.11
CA ASP A 81 -7.92 1.42 -10.50
C ASP A 81 -6.61 2.16 -10.19
N PRO A 82 -5.88 1.82 -9.11
CA PRO A 82 -4.63 2.49 -8.77
C PRO A 82 -3.53 2.27 -9.81
N PHE A 83 -3.64 1.22 -10.64
CA PHE A 83 -2.69 0.92 -11.72
C PHE A 83 -3.08 1.59 -13.04
N SER A 84 -4.28 2.14 -13.13
CA SER A 84 -4.79 2.91 -14.27
C SER A 84 -5.63 4.10 -13.79
N GLY A 85 -5.02 4.96 -12.96
CA GLY A 85 -5.71 5.96 -12.14
C GLY A 85 -6.57 6.99 -12.88
N THR A 86 -6.51 7.05 -14.22
CA THR A 86 -7.32 7.97 -15.03
C THR A 86 -8.51 7.32 -15.73
N VAL A 87 -8.67 5.99 -15.65
CA VAL A 87 -9.76 5.27 -16.32
C VAL A 87 -11.10 5.52 -15.60
N THR A 88 -11.11 5.41 -14.27
CA THR A 88 -12.28 5.74 -13.46
C THR A 88 -12.14 7.14 -12.92
N SER A 89 -13.16 7.97 -13.17
CA SER A 89 -13.28 9.28 -12.54
C SER A 89 -13.87 9.13 -11.15
N VAL A 90 -13.21 9.69 -10.16
CA VAL A 90 -13.60 9.63 -8.76
C VAL A 90 -13.94 11.04 -8.28
N ALA A 91 -15.00 11.18 -7.49
CA ALA A 91 -15.29 12.37 -6.70
C ALA A 91 -15.55 11.99 -5.24
N ALA A 92 -15.24 12.88 -4.31
CA ALA A 92 -15.35 12.58 -2.89
C ALA A 92 -15.92 13.73 -2.05
N ARG A 93 -16.56 13.35 -0.93
CA ARG A 93 -17.04 14.26 0.10
C ARG A 93 -17.04 13.56 1.45
N GLU A 94 -16.45 14.19 2.47
CA GLU A 94 -16.65 13.77 3.86
C GLU A 94 -18.08 14.06 4.31
N VAL A 95 -18.67 13.12 5.03
CA VAL A 95 -20.04 13.19 5.55
C VAL A 95 -20.06 12.86 7.04
N ASP A 96 -20.66 13.75 7.80
CA ASP A 96 -20.77 13.63 9.25
C ASP A 96 -22.24 13.44 9.63
N HIS A 97 -22.52 12.45 10.48
CA HIS A 97 -23.84 12.22 11.08
C HIS A 97 -25.00 12.22 10.06
N TRP A 98 -24.85 11.45 8.98
CA TRP A 98 -25.83 11.32 7.93
C TRP A 98 -26.97 10.37 8.37
N ALA A 99 -28.18 10.90 8.48
CA ALA A 99 -29.35 10.15 8.94
C ALA A 99 -29.99 9.29 7.82
N PRO A 100 -30.52 8.09 8.13
CA PRO A 100 -31.24 7.26 7.14
C PRO A 100 -32.41 8.00 6.48
N GLY A 101 -32.59 7.80 5.18
CA GLY A 101 -33.59 8.47 4.33
C GLY A 101 -33.25 9.92 3.97
N GLN A 102 -32.16 10.48 4.49
CA GLN A 102 -31.70 11.81 4.11
C GLN A 102 -30.88 11.72 2.82
N ALA A 103 -31.06 12.71 1.94
CA ALA A 103 -30.22 12.90 0.76
C ALA A 103 -29.24 14.06 0.94
N ILE A 104 -28.06 13.92 0.34
CA ILE A 104 -27.04 14.98 0.26
C ILE A 104 -26.57 15.14 -1.18
N ASP A 105 -26.22 16.37 -1.56
CA ASP A 105 -25.66 16.67 -2.87
C ASP A 105 -24.12 16.63 -2.79
N ILE A 106 -23.47 15.84 -3.63
CA ILE A 106 -22.02 15.84 -3.80
C ILE A 106 -21.66 16.59 -5.07
N ASP A 107 -20.77 17.56 -4.92
CA ASP A 107 -20.22 18.36 -6.01
C ASP A 107 -19.04 17.64 -6.65
N THR A 108 -19.26 17.09 -7.85
CA THR A 108 -18.28 16.30 -8.59
C THR A 108 -17.20 17.13 -9.29
N ASN A 109 -17.17 18.44 -9.05
CA ASN A 109 -16.07 19.31 -9.47
C ASN A 109 -15.10 19.68 -8.34
N ARG A 110 -15.49 19.54 -7.07
CA ARG A 110 -14.72 20.09 -5.93
C ARG A 110 -13.52 19.24 -5.55
N MET A 111 -13.73 17.96 -5.28
CA MET A 111 -12.69 17.00 -4.95
C MET A 111 -12.86 15.82 -5.89
N ALA A 112 -12.21 15.92 -7.04
CA ALA A 112 -12.35 14.94 -8.11
C ALA A 112 -11.03 14.70 -8.84
N TYR A 113 -10.89 13.51 -9.41
CA TYR A 113 -9.74 13.06 -10.17
C TYR A 113 -10.22 12.08 -11.27
N PRO A 114 -9.67 12.07 -12.49
CA PRO A 114 -8.52 12.84 -13.00
C PRO A 114 -8.79 14.33 -13.22
N ALA A 115 -10.06 14.72 -13.32
CA ALA A 115 -10.50 16.09 -13.52
C ALA A 115 -11.90 16.30 -12.91
N PRO A 116 -12.34 17.56 -12.75
CA PRO A 116 -13.76 17.86 -12.47
C PRO A 116 -14.68 17.17 -13.47
N TRP A 117 -15.80 16.60 -13.02
CA TRP A 117 -16.69 15.84 -13.92
C TRP A 117 -17.34 16.71 -15.01
N SER A 118 -17.40 18.02 -14.80
CA SER A 118 -17.77 19.00 -15.84
C SER A 118 -16.86 18.98 -17.07
N GLN A 119 -15.67 18.38 -16.98
CA GLN A 119 -14.71 18.23 -18.07
C GLN A 119 -14.74 16.84 -18.73
N LEU A 120 -15.57 15.92 -18.23
CA LEU A 120 -15.70 14.60 -18.86
C LEU A 120 -16.28 14.72 -20.26
N PRO A 121 -15.79 13.93 -21.23
CA PRO A 121 -16.39 13.86 -22.56
C PRO A 121 -17.89 13.52 -22.47
N PRO A 122 -18.76 14.19 -23.24
CA PRO A 122 -20.17 13.82 -23.29
C PRO A 122 -20.34 12.36 -23.71
N GLY A 123 -21.15 11.60 -22.97
CA GLY A 123 -21.31 10.16 -23.20
C GLY A 123 -22.05 9.43 -22.09
N ASP A 124 -22.17 8.12 -22.24
CA ASP A 124 -22.78 7.25 -21.23
C ASP A 124 -21.71 6.70 -20.28
N TYR A 125 -21.95 6.86 -18.99
CA TYR A 125 -21.08 6.39 -17.92
C TYR A 125 -21.83 5.39 -17.05
N LEU A 126 -21.11 4.40 -16.52
CA LEU A 126 -21.57 3.63 -15.38
C LEU A 126 -21.09 4.32 -14.12
N VAL A 127 -22.02 4.63 -13.22
CA VAL A 127 -21.78 5.41 -12.02
C VAL A 127 -22.21 4.63 -10.79
N GLN A 128 -21.40 4.67 -9.74
CA GLN A 128 -21.71 4.02 -8.46
C GLN A 128 -21.27 4.90 -7.29
N ALA A 129 -22.08 4.93 -6.24
CA ALA A 129 -21.75 5.55 -4.97
C ALA A 129 -21.31 4.51 -3.94
N VAL A 130 -20.31 4.86 -3.15
CA VAL A 130 -19.83 4.10 -2.00
C VAL A 130 -19.67 5.06 -0.84
N LEU A 131 -20.25 4.74 0.31
CA LEU A 131 -19.86 5.35 1.57
C LEU A 131 -18.86 4.43 2.25
N ASP A 132 -17.60 4.85 2.25
CA ASP A 132 -16.54 4.25 3.05
C ASP A 132 -16.77 4.69 4.50
N VAL A 133 -17.31 3.77 5.31
CA VAL A 133 -17.72 4.07 6.69
C VAL A 133 -16.52 4.02 7.64
N ASN A 134 -15.52 3.20 7.32
CA ASN A 134 -14.37 2.95 8.19
C ASN A 134 -13.17 3.86 7.88
N HIS A 135 -13.25 4.63 6.79
CA HIS A 135 -12.16 5.46 6.25
C HIS A 135 -10.92 4.65 5.91
N ASP A 136 -11.10 3.42 5.44
CA ASP A 136 -10.03 2.48 5.11
C ASP A 136 -9.94 2.16 3.62
N TYR A 137 -10.77 2.79 2.77
CA TYR A 137 -10.77 2.54 1.32
C TYR A 137 -9.38 2.72 0.69
N ASN A 138 -8.63 3.70 1.17
CA ASN A 138 -7.27 3.98 0.72
C ASN A 138 -6.28 2.82 0.98
N TYR A 139 -6.57 1.97 1.97
CA TYR A 139 -5.74 0.83 2.36
C TYR A 139 -6.28 -0.48 1.80
N THR A 140 -7.56 -0.79 2.04
CA THR A 140 -8.18 -2.08 1.68
C THR A 140 -9.02 -2.03 0.42
N GLY A 141 -9.31 -0.85 -0.14
CA GLY A 141 -10.45 -0.67 -1.04
C GLY A 141 -11.76 -0.84 -0.26
N ARG A 142 -12.85 -1.13 -0.96
CA ARG A 142 -14.16 -1.35 -0.32
C ARG A 142 -14.10 -2.49 0.69
N GLY A 143 -14.67 -2.26 1.86
CA GLY A 143 -14.59 -3.16 3.00
C GLY A 143 -15.94 -3.52 3.59
N ALA A 144 -15.88 -4.39 4.60
CA ALA A 144 -17.02 -4.73 5.43
C ALA A 144 -17.71 -3.50 6.03
N GLY A 145 -19.04 -3.46 5.90
CA GLY A 145 -19.84 -2.37 6.45
C GLY A 145 -19.98 -1.14 5.54
N ASP A 146 -19.20 -1.05 4.46
CA ASP A 146 -19.38 0.01 3.47
C ASP A 146 -20.77 -0.06 2.86
N LEU A 147 -21.36 1.11 2.58
CA LEU A 147 -22.67 1.19 1.95
C LEU A 147 -22.48 1.51 0.47
N VAL A 148 -23.16 0.77 -0.40
CA VAL A 148 -23.00 0.91 -1.85
C VAL A 148 -24.35 1.09 -2.53
N SER A 149 -24.35 1.88 -3.61
CA SER A 149 -25.47 1.94 -4.54
C SER A 149 -25.40 0.82 -5.57
N ASP A 150 -26.50 0.63 -6.30
CA ASP A 150 -26.44 -0.05 -7.58
C ASP A 150 -25.57 0.73 -8.59
N VAL A 151 -25.05 0.01 -9.59
CA VAL A 151 -24.39 0.63 -10.75
C VAL A 151 -25.48 1.20 -11.67
N VAL A 152 -25.46 2.51 -11.88
CA VAL A 152 -26.45 3.23 -12.68
C VAL A 152 -25.80 3.77 -13.95
N ARG A 153 -26.46 3.59 -15.09
CA ARG A 153 -26.06 4.21 -16.34
C ARG A 153 -26.54 5.66 -16.39
N LEU A 154 -25.62 6.61 -16.50
CA LEU A 154 -25.91 8.04 -16.59
C LEU A 154 -25.33 8.64 -17.87
N HIS A 155 -26.12 9.44 -18.57
CA HIS A 155 -25.60 10.28 -19.65
C HIS A 155 -25.04 11.57 -19.06
N LEU A 156 -23.76 11.85 -19.30
CA LEU A 156 -23.10 13.07 -18.85
C LEU A 156 -22.79 13.98 -20.06
N PRO A 157 -22.95 15.31 -19.94
CA PRO A 157 -23.52 16.03 -18.81
C PRO A 157 -25.02 15.74 -18.63
N ALA A 158 -25.45 15.53 -17.39
CA ALA A 158 -26.85 15.26 -17.08
C ALA A 158 -27.73 16.50 -17.29
N THR A 159 -28.99 16.29 -17.68
CA THR A 159 -30.00 17.34 -17.88
C THR A 159 -30.62 17.84 -16.57
N GLY A 160 -30.47 17.09 -15.49
CA GLY A 160 -30.86 17.42 -14.12
C GLY A 160 -29.88 16.82 -13.11
N VAL A 161 -30.17 16.93 -11.81
CA VAL A 161 -29.37 16.32 -10.74
C VAL A 161 -29.70 14.83 -10.68
N PRO A 162 -28.78 13.91 -11.05
CA PRO A 162 -29.03 12.48 -10.92
C PRO A 162 -29.13 12.07 -9.45
N GLU A 163 -29.93 11.05 -9.17
CA GLU A 163 -30.12 10.49 -7.82
C GLU A 163 -29.57 9.06 -7.74
N LEU A 164 -28.82 8.77 -6.68
CA LEU A 164 -28.34 7.44 -6.31
C LEU A 164 -28.79 7.10 -4.89
N VAL A 165 -28.98 5.82 -4.60
CA VAL A 165 -29.39 5.35 -3.27
C VAL A 165 -28.36 4.34 -2.76
N LEU A 166 -27.79 4.57 -1.59
CA LEU A 166 -26.97 3.61 -0.88
C LEU A 166 -27.87 2.51 -0.32
N ALA A 167 -28.08 1.46 -1.12
CA ALA A 167 -29.13 0.46 -0.91
C ALA A 167 -28.61 -0.86 -0.31
N LYS A 168 -27.30 -1.08 -0.30
CA LYS A 168 -26.69 -2.34 0.14
C LYS A 168 -25.53 -2.04 1.10
N ALA A 169 -25.43 -2.79 2.19
CA ALA A 169 -24.21 -2.84 2.98
C ALA A 169 -23.36 -4.01 2.47
N LEU A 170 -22.06 -3.79 2.28
CA LEU A 170 -21.13 -4.87 2.03
C LEU A 170 -21.10 -5.78 3.26
N PRO A 171 -21.09 -7.11 3.05
CA PRO A 171 -21.16 -8.06 4.14
C PRO A 171 -20.00 -7.81 5.11
N THR A 172 -20.30 -7.88 6.41
CA THR A 172 -19.25 -7.84 7.44
C THR A 172 -18.28 -9.00 7.21
N ASP A 173 -16.99 -8.77 7.43
CA ASP A 173 -15.96 -9.79 7.23
C ASP A 173 -16.34 -11.06 8.00
N GLY A 174 -16.47 -12.15 7.26
CA GLY A 174 -16.84 -13.46 7.79
C GLY A 174 -15.68 -14.14 8.50
N ASP A 175 -15.82 -15.43 8.82
CA ASP A 175 -14.68 -16.25 9.22
C ASP A 175 -13.58 -16.13 8.13
N PRO A 176 -12.37 -15.61 8.41
CA PRO A 176 -11.32 -15.45 7.39
C PRO A 176 -10.83 -16.82 6.87
N TRP A 177 -11.21 -17.91 7.54
CA TRP A 177 -11.00 -19.29 7.09
C TRP A 177 -12.14 -19.85 6.25
N ALA A 178 -13.20 -19.08 5.99
CA ALA A 178 -14.31 -19.51 5.16
C ALA A 178 -13.84 -19.70 3.72
N VAL A 179 -14.14 -20.88 3.17
CA VAL A 179 -13.86 -21.20 1.77
C VAL A 179 -15.20 -21.46 1.09
N PRO A 180 -15.50 -20.82 -0.06
CA PRO A 180 -16.72 -21.07 -0.80
C PRO A 180 -16.87 -22.54 -1.19
N ASP A 181 -18.10 -23.07 -1.20
CA ASP A 181 -18.38 -24.44 -1.64
C ASP A 181 -17.97 -24.69 -3.10
N SER A 182 -17.91 -23.63 -3.91
CA SER A 182 -17.43 -23.66 -5.30
C SER A 182 -15.91 -23.80 -5.43
N ALA A 183 -15.14 -23.65 -4.35
CA ALA A 183 -13.69 -23.75 -4.40
C ALA A 183 -13.22 -25.19 -4.66
N PRO A 184 -12.07 -25.38 -5.35
CA PRO A 184 -11.52 -26.70 -5.64
C PRO A 184 -11.35 -27.57 -4.38
N PRO A 185 -11.65 -28.89 -4.43
CA PRO A 185 -11.52 -29.78 -3.26
C PRO A 185 -10.15 -29.71 -2.57
N ALA A 186 -9.06 -29.70 -3.35
CA ALA A 186 -7.70 -29.61 -2.81
C ALA A 186 -7.44 -28.31 -2.02
N MET A 187 -8.09 -27.21 -2.39
CA MET A 187 -8.00 -25.95 -1.64
C MET A 187 -8.73 -26.08 -0.30
N ARG A 188 -9.96 -26.59 -0.31
CA ARG A 188 -10.75 -26.82 0.92
C ARG A 188 -10.03 -27.75 1.90
N GLU A 189 -9.44 -28.83 1.40
CA GLU A 189 -8.63 -29.76 2.19
C GLU A 189 -7.39 -29.09 2.80
N SER A 190 -6.68 -28.26 2.02
CA SER A 190 -5.49 -27.54 2.50
C SER A 190 -5.83 -26.55 3.61
N VAL A 191 -6.93 -25.82 3.46
CA VAL A 191 -7.42 -24.88 4.49
C VAL A 191 -7.83 -25.63 5.75
N ALA A 192 -8.62 -26.71 5.61
CA ALA A 192 -9.03 -27.54 6.74
C ALA A 192 -7.85 -28.16 7.49
N ALA A 193 -6.79 -28.55 6.77
CA ALA A 193 -5.58 -29.11 7.37
C ALA A 193 -4.71 -28.05 8.07
N ALA A 194 -4.66 -26.82 7.57
CA ALA A 194 -3.84 -25.73 8.14
C ALA A 194 -4.49 -25.08 9.37
N ARG A 195 -5.82 -24.93 9.38
CA ARG A 195 -6.56 -24.21 10.41
C ARG A 195 -6.24 -24.63 11.86
N PRO A 196 -6.13 -25.93 12.21
CA PRO A 196 -5.81 -26.35 13.58
C PRO A 196 -4.41 -25.94 14.06
N HIS A 197 -3.52 -25.60 13.13
CA HIS A 197 -2.12 -25.23 13.40
C HIS A 197 -1.91 -23.72 13.43
N ALA A 198 -2.91 -22.93 13.02
CA ALA A 198 -2.84 -21.48 13.01
C ALA A 198 -3.57 -20.91 14.23
N HIS A 199 -2.84 -20.16 15.05
CA HIS A 199 -3.31 -19.61 16.31
C HIS A 199 -3.30 -18.08 16.25
N LEU A 200 -4.46 -17.47 16.48
CA LEU A 200 -4.59 -16.00 16.47
C LEU A 200 -3.72 -15.39 17.57
N VAL A 201 -2.97 -14.36 17.21
CA VAL A 201 -2.27 -13.48 18.13
C VAL A 201 -3.12 -12.24 18.33
N ASP A 202 -3.44 -11.95 19.59
CA ASP A 202 -4.06 -10.71 20.01
C ASP A 202 -3.44 -10.28 21.35
N PHE A 203 -2.39 -9.48 21.28
CA PHE A 203 -1.54 -9.12 22.42
C PHE A 203 -1.62 -7.62 22.70
N THR A 204 -2.11 -7.23 23.87
CA THR A 204 -2.11 -5.82 24.29
C THR A 204 -0.71 -5.37 24.69
N SER A 205 -0.09 -4.49 23.90
CA SER A 205 1.26 -3.97 24.14
C SER A 205 1.25 -2.85 25.18
N PRO A 206 2.01 -2.97 26.30
CA PRO A 206 2.17 -1.89 27.26
C PRO A 206 2.76 -0.60 26.66
N SER A 207 3.85 -0.70 25.89
CA SER A 207 4.52 0.49 25.31
C SER A 207 3.67 1.20 24.27
N LEU A 208 2.99 0.47 23.38
CA LEU A 208 2.07 1.08 22.41
C LEU A 208 0.83 1.66 23.10
N SER A 209 0.29 0.97 24.11
CA SER A 209 -0.86 1.50 24.87
C SER A 209 -0.52 2.79 25.62
N ALA A 210 0.70 2.86 26.17
CA ALA A 210 1.21 4.08 26.81
C ALA A 210 1.37 5.23 25.80
N PHE A 211 1.87 4.96 24.60
CA PHE A 211 2.00 5.96 23.54
C PHE A 211 0.64 6.50 23.06
N TRP A 212 -0.35 5.62 22.87
CA TRP A 212 -1.65 5.98 22.31
C TRP A 212 -2.72 6.39 23.34
N GLY A 213 -2.43 6.23 24.64
CA GLY A 213 -3.36 6.57 25.72
C GLY A 213 -4.60 5.65 25.80
N ARG A 214 -4.59 4.51 25.11
CA ARG A 214 -5.65 3.49 25.10
C ARG A 214 -5.05 2.12 24.83
N PRO A 215 -5.74 1.00 25.12
CA PRO A 215 -5.25 -0.33 24.76
C PRO A 215 -4.95 -0.44 23.26
N ILE A 216 -3.72 -0.84 22.93
CA ILE A 216 -3.28 -1.14 21.56
C ILE A 216 -2.84 -2.59 21.49
N HIS A 217 -3.33 -3.26 20.45
CA HIS A 217 -3.16 -4.68 20.25
C HIS A 217 -2.19 -4.93 19.08
N MET A 218 -1.19 -5.77 19.31
CA MET A 218 -0.39 -6.38 18.26
C MET A 218 -1.09 -7.66 17.83
N ARG A 219 -1.38 -7.77 16.53
CA ARG A 219 -2.18 -8.86 15.95
C ARG A 219 -1.37 -9.70 14.97
N GLY A 220 -1.88 -10.88 14.65
CA GLY A 220 -1.25 -11.79 13.71
C GLY A 220 -1.67 -13.24 13.89
N TRP A 221 -0.90 -14.17 13.33
CA TRP A 221 -1.09 -15.61 13.48
C TRP A 221 0.23 -16.33 13.75
N VAL A 222 0.24 -17.24 14.74
CA VAL A 222 1.31 -18.23 14.90
C VAL A 222 0.89 -19.52 14.19
N LEU A 223 1.66 -19.92 13.19
CA LEU A 223 1.53 -21.20 12.51
C LEU A 223 2.55 -22.19 13.06
N THR A 224 2.05 -23.27 13.65
CA THR A 224 2.88 -24.40 14.11
C THR A 224 3.14 -25.40 12.97
N PRO A 225 4.33 -26.03 12.91
CA PRO A 225 4.62 -27.01 11.87
C PRO A 225 3.81 -28.31 12.07
N PRO A 226 3.62 -29.12 11.01
CA PRO A 226 3.05 -30.45 11.14
C PRO A 226 3.79 -31.30 12.18
N GLY A 227 3.04 -31.97 13.06
CA GLY A 227 3.60 -32.77 14.15
C GLY A 227 4.11 -31.98 15.36
N TYR A 228 3.82 -30.67 15.44
CA TYR A 228 4.09 -29.87 16.63
C TYR A 228 3.40 -30.45 17.87
N ASP A 229 4.17 -30.62 18.94
CA ASP A 229 3.69 -31.04 20.25
C ASP A 229 4.21 -30.07 21.32
N ALA A 230 3.30 -29.39 22.00
CA ALA A 230 3.64 -28.46 23.07
C ALA A 230 4.30 -29.15 24.28
N ALA A 231 4.10 -30.46 24.47
CA ALA A 231 4.72 -31.25 25.54
C ALA A 231 6.11 -31.80 25.16
N ALA A 232 6.46 -31.83 23.88
CA ALA A 232 7.75 -32.35 23.42
C ALA A 232 8.91 -31.42 23.76
N ALA A 233 10.12 -32.00 23.83
CA ALA A 233 11.36 -31.24 24.04
C ALA A 233 11.84 -30.51 22.77
N ALA A 234 11.32 -30.89 21.59
CA ALA A 234 11.70 -30.30 20.33
C ALA A 234 11.36 -28.81 20.27
N ARG A 235 12.30 -28.01 19.76
CA ARG A 235 12.12 -26.58 19.49
C ARG A 235 12.38 -26.28 18.02
N TYR A 236 11.74 -25.22 17.53
CA TYR A 236 11.69 -24.87 16.13
C TYR A 236 12.27 -23.48 15.89
N PRO A 237 13.04 -23.30 14.80
CA PRO A 237 13.35 -21.97 14.30
C PRO A 237 12.06 -21.22 13.98
N THR A 238 12.08 -19.91 14.16
CA THR A 238 10.90 -19.04 14.03
C THR A 238 11.14 -18.00 12.95
N VAL A 239 10.19 -17.90 12.02
CA VAL A 239 10.18 -16.88 10.97
C VAL A 239 9.10 -15.86 11.31
N TYR A 240 9.49 -14.60 11.48
CA TYR A 240 8.59 -13.48 11.57
C TYR A 240 8.35 -12.94 10.16
N TYR A 241 7.13 -13.13 9.68
CA TYR A 241 6.70 -12.70 8.36
C TYR A 241 5.78 -11.49 8.47
N THR A 242 5.94 -10.50 7.59
CA THR A 242 4.98 -9.41 7.42
C THR A 242 4.66 -9.17 5.95
N GLN A 243 3.45 -8.67 5.69
CA GLN A 243 2.86 -8.51 4.36
C GLN A 243 3.30 -7.19 3.71
N GLY A 244 3.01 -7.02 2.42
CA GLY A 244 3.07 -5.70 1.79
C GLY A 244 1.86 -4.84 2.15
N PHE A 245 1.86 -3.59 1.70
CA PHE A 245 0.72 -2.70 1.82
C PHE A 245 -0.59 -3.32 1.31
N GLY A 246 -1.69 -3.04 2.02
CA GLY A 246 -3.00 -3.64 1.77
C GLY A 246 -3.15 -5.05 2.34
N GLY A 247 -2.11 -5.63 2.93
CA GLY A 247 -2.19 -6.83 3.77
C GLY A 247 -2.75 -6.52 5.16
N ASN A 248 -3.42 -7.48 5.78
CA ASN A 248 -3.93 -7.38 7.15
C ASN A 248 -4.10 -8.78 7.77
N ASN A 249 -4.56 -8.86 9.02
CA ASN A 249 -4.76 -10.13 9.72
C ASN A 249 -5.76 -11.11 9.07
N GLU A 250 -6.64 -10.64 8.18
CA GLU A 250 -7.64 -11.46 7.48
C GLU A 250 -7.11 -11.95 6.13
N ARG A 251 -6.42 -11.10 5.38
CA ARG A 251 -5.85 -11.42 4.06
C ARG A 251 -4.66 -12.38 4.14
N VAL A 252 -4.09 -12.57 5.33
CA VAL A 252 -2.91 -13.43 5.54
C VAL A 252 -3.22 -14.93 5.55
N ILE A 253 -4.50 -15.34 5.57
CA ILE A 253 -4.87 -16.76 5.64
C ILE A 253 -4.37 -17.55 4.42
N GLY A 254 -4.40 -16.96 3.22
CA GLY A 254 -3.81 -17.58 2.02
C GLY A 254 -2.33 -17.96 2.21
N PRO A 255 -1.46 -16.99 2.54
CA PRO A 255 -0.07 -17.25 2.92
C PRO A 255 0.11 -18.31 4.03
N VAL A 256 -0.69 -18.26 5.10
CA VAL A 256 -0.65 -19.25 6.20
C VAL A 256 -0.88 -20.67 5.66
N VAL A 257 -1.92 -20.86 4.86
CA VAL A 257 -2.27 -22.15 4.26
C VAL A 257 -1.16 -22.62 3.32
N THR A 258 -0.63 -21.74 2.47
CA THR A 258 0.48 -22.05 1.55
C THR A 258 1.71 -22.56 2.29
N VAL A 259 2.12 -21.87 3.36
CA VAL A 259 3.28 -22.26 4.17
C VAL A 259 3.05 -23.59 4.88
N TYR A 260 1.87 -23.79 5.49
CA TYR A 260 1.52 -25.05 6.13
C TYR A 260 1.55 -26.22 5.14
N THR A 261 0.89 -26.07 3.99
CA THR A 261 0.84 -27.11 2.95
C THR A 261 2.25 -27.44 2.43
N ALA A 262 3.11 -26.45 2.26
CA ALA A 262 4.49 -26.67 1.84
C ALA A 262 5.32 -27.42 2.90
N MET A 263 5.14 -27.13 4.19
CA MET A 263 5.75 -27.90 5.28
C MET A 263 5.21 -29.33 5.34
N ALA A 264 3.88 -29.52 5.21
CA ALA A 264 3.24 -30.83 5.21
C ALA A 264 3.72 -31.73 4.06
N LYS A 265 4.02 -31.12 2.90
CA LYS A 265 4.62 -31.79 1.73
C LYS A 265 6.15 -31.87 1.79
N GLN A 266 6.78 -31.47 2.88
CA GLN A 266 8.24 -31.44 3.07
C GLN A 266 9.00 -30.57 2.03
N GLN A 267 8.29 -29.68 1.34
CA GLN A 267 8.88 -28.71 0.42
C GLN A 267 9.51 -27.53 1.17
N MET A 268 9.02 -27.24 2.38
CA MET A 268 9.63 -26.34 3.35
C MET A 268 10.02 -27.11 4.61
N PRO A 269 11.08 -26.70 5.31
CA PRO A 269 11.46 -27.33 6.58
C PRO A 269 10.47 -26.97 7.69
N PRO A 270 10.36 -27.82 8.74
CA PRO A 270 9.49 -27.51 9.88
C PRO A 270 10.04 -26.33 10.67
N MET A 271 9.30 -25.23 10.67
CA MET A 271 9.57 -24.00 11.42
C MET A 271 8.26 -23.45 11.97
N ILE A 272 8.33 -22.65 13.03
CA ILE A 272 7.18 -21.83 13.44
C ILE A 272 7.19 -20.57 12.58
N TRP A 273 6.02 -20.18 12.06
CA TRP A 273 5.87 -18.93 11.33
C TRP A 273 4.95 -18.00 12.12
N VAL A 274 5.39 -16.77 12.35
CA VAL A 274 4.61 -15.71 12.98
C VAL A 274 4.27 -14.70 11.90
N PHE A 275 3.03 -14.73 11.43
CA PHE A 275 2.50 -13.78 10.48
C PHE A 275 2.04 -12.54 11.25
N LEU A 276 2.86 -11.51 11.22
CA LEU A 276 2.62 -10.25 11.90
C LEU A 276 1.67 -9.38 11.07
N ASP A 277 0.70 -8.77 11.73
CA ASP A 277 -0.13 -7.73 11.12
C ASP A 277 0.55 -6.37 11.33
N GLU A 278 0.90 -5.71 10.23
CA GLU A 278 1.46 -4.35 10.27
C GLU A 278 0.45 -3.27 9.86
N SER A 279 -0.80 -3.66 9.59
CA SER A 279 -1.85 -2.75 9.18
C SER A 279 -2.31 -1.85 10.34
N SER A 280 -2.68 -0.63 9.98
CA SER A 280 -3.17 0.40 10.88
C SER A 280 -4.15 1.30 10.12
N PRO A 281 -5.03 2.05 10.80
CA PRO A 281 -5.90 3.01 10.13
C PRO A 281 -5.13 4.01 9.25
N THR A 282 -3.88 4.29 9.60
CA THR A 282 -3.00 5.26 8.92
C THR A 282 -2.17 4.66 7.78
N GLY A 283 -2.31 3.36 7.49
CA GLY A 283 -1.51 2.63 6.51
C GLY A 283 -0.78 1.46 7.17
N THR A 284 0.48 1.26 6.84
CA THR A 284 1.40 0.34 7.53
C THR A 284 2.20 1.07 8.60
N HIS A 285 2.49 0.42 9.73
CA HIS A 285 3.40 0.97 10.73
C HIS A 285 4.85 0.46 10.60
N GLU A 286 5.11 -0.47 9.68
CA GLU A 286 6.44 -0.96 9.26
C GLU A 286 7.33 -1.53 10.38
N PHE A 287 6.73 -1.85 11.53
CA PHE A 287 7.42 -2.07 12.80
C PHE A 287 8.52 -1.02 13.12
N ALA A 288 8.35 0.22 12.65
CA ALA A 288 9.26 1.30 12.95
C ALA A 288 8.90 1.96 14.29
N ASP A 289 9.91 2.44 15.01
CA ASP A 289 9.67 3.26 16.20
C ASP A 289 9.44 4.71 15.77
N SER A 290 8.22 4.97 15.31
CA SER A 290 7.83 6.24 14.72
C SER A 290 7.25 7.20 15.75
N VAL A 291 7.54 8.48 15.59
CA VAL A 291 6.92 9.56 16.38
C VAL A 291 5.41 9.69 16.14
N ASN A 292 4.89 9.13 15.04
CA ASN A 292 3.45 9.16 14.76
C ASN A 292 2.75 7.84 15.13
N ASN A 293 3.38 6.69 14.87
CA ASN A 293 2.76 5.37 15.07
C ASN A 293 3.08 4.71 16.42
N GLY A 294 4.14 5.16 17.09
CA GLY A 294 4.63 4.59 18.35
C GLY A 294 5.79 3.62 18.17
N PRO A 295 6.32 3.07 19.27
CA PRO A 295 7.52 2.25 19.29
C PRO A 295 7.26 0.78 18.89
N TRP A 296 6.79 0.52 17.66
CA TRP A 296 6.36 -0.82 17.22
C TRP A 296 7.49 -1.85 17.17
N GLY A 297 8.70 -1.44 16.76
CA GLY A 297 9.86 -2.34 16.73
C GLY A 297 10.30 -2.72 18.13
N LEU A 298 10.25 -1.76 19.07
CA LEU A 298 10.54 -2.01 20.48
C LEU A 298 9.49 -2.93 21.09
N ALA A 299 8.20 -2.66 20.86
CA ALA A 299 7.10 -3.49 21.36
C ALA A 299 7.20 -4.92 20.84
N LEU A 300 7.49 -5.11 19.55
CA LEU A 300 7.71 -6.42 18.96
C LEU A 300 8.85 -7.17 19.67
N THR A 301 10.01 -6.53 19.78
CA THR A 301 11.23 -7.21 20.22
C THR A 301 11.33 -7.40 21.73
N THR A 302 10.69 -6.53 22.52
CA THR A 302 10.79 -6.55 23.99
C THR A 302 9.54 -7.05 24.71
N GLU A 303 8.39 -7.13 24.02
CA GLU A 303 7.12 -7.53 24.61
C GLU A 303 6.52 -8.75 23.90
N LEU A 304 6.21 -8.64 22.60
CA LEU A 304 5.50 -9.70 21.88
C LEU A 304 6.37 -10.94 21.68
N ILE A 305 7.60 -10.80 21.19
CA ILE A 305 8.50 -11.95 20.96
C ILE A 305 8.71 -12.75 22.26
N PRO A 306 9.09 -12.14 23.39
CA PRO A 306 9.19 -12.86 24.67
C PRO A 306 7.87 -13.53 25.10
N HIS A 307 6.72 -12.88 24.86
CA HIS A 307 5.42 -13.48 25.13
C HIS A 307 5.20 -14.75 24.29
N LEU A 308 5.47 -14.71 22.99
CA LEU A 308 5.31 -15.87 22.12
C LEU A 308 6.27 -17.00 22.50
N GLU A 309 7.52 -16.71 22.81
CA GLU A 309 8.52 -17.71 23.19
C GLU A 309 8.22 -18.41 24.53
N ALA A 310 7.44 -17.78 25.40
CA ALA A 310 6.94 -18.40 26.61
C ALA A 310 5.79 -19.39 26.36
N HIS A 311 5.06 -19.24 25.24
CA HIS A 311 3.87 -20.05 24.92
C HIS A 311 4.15 -21.13 23.86
N TYR A 312 5.11 -20.92 22.96
CA TYR A 312 5.43 -21.82 21.87
C TYR A 312 6.84 -22.38 21.98
N ARG A 313 7.09 -23.56 21.40
CA ARG A 313 8.41 -24.22 21.36
C ARG A 313 9.34 -23.58 20.33
N MET A 314 9.64 -22.29 20.53
CA MET A 314 10.52 -21.50 19.67
C MET A 314 11.99 -21.59 20.12
N ASP A 315 12.90 -21.49 19.17
CA ASP A 315 14.32 -21.21 19.44
C ASP A 315 14.48 -19.74 19.83
N GLY A 316 14.51 -19.47 21.14
CA GLY A 316 14.52 -18.11 21.70
C GLY A 316 15.87 -17.39 21.64
N ASP A 317 16.68 -17.65 20.61
CA ASP A 317 17.98 -17.02 20.40
C ASP A 317 18.10 -16.39 19.00
N THR A 318 19.14 -15.59 18.81
CA THR A 318 19.37 -14.85 17.56
C THR A 318 19.41 -15.77 16.34
N ASN A 319 20.07 -16.92 16.41
CA ASN A 319 20.20 -17.84 15.27
C ASN A 319 18.93 -18.67 15.03
N GLY A 320 17.95 -18.60 15.93
CA GLY A 320 16.64 -19.20 15.82
C GLY A 320 15.55 -18.26 15.30
N ARG A 321 15.81 -16.95 15.17
CA ARG A 321 14.81 -15.95 14.72
C ARG A 321 15.17 -15.38 13.35
N PHE A 322 14.25 -15.46 12.40
CA PHE A 322 14.43 -14.94 11.05
C PHE A 322 13.32 -14.01 10.63
N LEU A 323 13.61 -13.16 9.65
CA LEU A 323 12.68 -12.19 9.10
C LEU A 323 12.45 -12.47 7.61
N ASN A 324 11.20 -12.40 7.17
CA ASN A 324 10.84 -12.41 5.75
C ASN A 324 9.67 -11.44 5.49
N GLY A 325 9.69 -10.75 4.37
CA GLY A 325 8.62 -9.83 4.01
C GLY A 325 8.73 -9.39 2.56
N HIS A 326 7.62 -8.85 2.04
CA HIS A 326 7.52 -8.41 0.65
C HIS A 326 7.01 -6.98 0.58
N SER A 327 7.52 -6.16 -0.34
CA SER A 327 7.07 -4.77 -0.51
C SER A 327 7.34 -3.95 0.76
N SER A 328 6.33 -3.26 1.31
CA SER A 328 6.31 -2.64 2.64
C SER A 328 6.87 -3.57 3.73
N GLY A 329 6.33 -4.78 3.89
CA GLY A 329 6.91 -5.77 4.79
C GLY A 329 8.36 -6.18 4.49
N GLY A 330 8.80 -6.04 3.24
CA GLY A 330 10.20 -6.19 2.86
C GLY A 330 11.09 -5.10 3.48
N TRP A 331 10.61 -3.86 3.48
CA TRP A 331 11.27 -2.75 4.17
C TRP A 331 11.18 -2.92 5.69
N ALA A 332 10.02 -3.25 6.24
CA ALA A 332 9.84 -3.50 7.69
C ALA A 332 10.83 -4.54 8.23
N THR A 333 10.99 -5.66 7.51
CA THR A 333 11.95 -6.71 7.91
C THR A 333 13.40 -6.27 7.77
N LEU A 334 13.74 -5.51 6.73
CA LEU A 334 15.09 -4.93 6.60
C LEU A 334 15.38 -3.91 7.71
N TRP A 335 14.40 -3.06 8.03
CA TRP A 335 14.47 -2.11 9.12
C TRP A 335 14.66 -2.81 10.47
N LEU A 336 13.83 -3.81 10.78
CA LEU A 336 13.96 -4.61 12.00
C LEU A 336 15.36 -5.24 12.12
N GLN A 337 15.90 -5.81 11.04
CA GLN A 337 17.22 -6.44 11.05
C GLN A 337 18.34 -5.42 11.31
N THR A 338 18.25 -4.22 10.76
CA THR A 338 19.28 -3.16 10.92
C THR A 338 19.12 -2.34 12.20
N ARG A 339 17.91 -2.29 12.76
CA ARG A 339 17.60 -1.60 14.01
C ARG A 339 17.82 -2.49 15.24
N TYR A 340 17.51 -3.77 15.12
CA TYR A 340 17.60 -4.78 16.18
C TYR A 340 18.50 -5.97 15.80
N PRO A 341 19.76 -5.75 15.36
CA PRO A 341 20.60 -6.80 14.77
C PRO A 341 20.97 -7.93 15.73
N LYS A 342 20.86 -7.69 17.05
CA LYS A 342 21.07 -8.71 18.10
C LYS A 342 19.88 -9.66 18.25
N VAL A 343 18.69 -9.27 17.84
CA VAL A 343 17.47 -10.08 18.03
C VAL A 343 17.34 -11.14 16.94
N PHE A 344 17.66 -10.77 15.69
CA PHE A 344 17.42 -11.59 14.51
C PHE A 344 18.72 -12.13 13.88
N GLY A 345 18.65 -13.37 13.41
CA GLY A 345 19.74 -14.13 12.80
C GLY A 345 19.88 -13.92 11.30
N GLY A 346 18.89 -13.30 10.67
CA GLY A 346 18.91 -12.96 9.26
C GLY A 346 17.57 -12.43 8.77
N THR A 347 17.61 -11.59 7.74
CA THR A 347 16.43 -11.17 6.97
C THR A 347 16.54 -11.62 5.53
N TRP A 348 15.42 -12.03 4.96
CA TRP A 348 15.21 -12.28 3.53
C TRP A 348 14.12 -11.33 3.03
N SER A 349 14.49 -10.07 2.85
CA SER A 349 13.60 -9.03 2.34
C SER A 349 13.39 -9.20 0.83
N THR A 350 12.16 -9.04 0.37
CA THR A 350 11.82 -9.22 -1.05
C THR A 350 11.13 -7.98 -1.62
N SER A 351 11.63 -7.44 -2.73
CA SER A 351 11.21 -6.14 -3.30
C SER A 351 10.86 -5.11 -2.23
N PRO A 352 11.77 -4.77 -1.29
CA PRO A 352 11.44 -3.86 -0.21
C PRO A 352 11.07 -2.48 -0.76
N ASP A 353 10.19 -1.76 -0.06
CA ASP A 353 10.04 -0.31 -0.24
C ASP A 353 11.41 0.40 -0.15
N PRO A 354 11.53 1.67 -0.62
CA PRO A 354 12.83 2.31 -0.78
C PRO A 354 13.72 2.25 0.47
N SER A 355 14.86 1.59 0.34
CA SER A 355 15.85 1.39 1.41
C SER A 355 17.00 2.42 1.40
N ASP A 356 17.07 3.20 0.33
CA ASP A 356 17.94 4.36 0.11
C ASP A 356 17.10 5.46 -0.54
N PHE A 357 16.97 6.63 0.10
CA PHE A 357 16.10 7.69 -0.39
C PHE A 357 16.74 8.59 -1.47
N HIS A 358 17.98 8.29 -1.90
CA HIS A 358 18.47 8.76 -3.21
C HIS A 358 17.76 8.06 -4.38
N ASP A 359 16.97 7.02 -4.13
CA ASP A 359 16.02 6.42 -5.08
C ASP A 359 14.75 6.00 -4.35
N PHE A 360 13.83 6.95 -4.20
CA PHE A 360 12.49 6.73 -3.70
C PHE A 360 11.54 6.51 -4.87
N THR A 361 11.53 5.27 -5.38
CA THR A 361 10.79 4.86 -6.61
C THR A 361 11.23 5.67 -7.85
N GLY A 362 12.54 5.84 -8.00
CA GLY A 362 13.19 6.58 -9.09
C GLY A 362 13.47 8.06 -8.81
N VAL A 363 12.90 8.63 -7.74
CA VAL A 363 13.12 10.03 -7.35
C VAL A 363 14.29 10.12 -6.37
N ASP A 364 15.29 10.97 -6.66
CA ASP A 364 16.29 11.34 -5.65
C ASP A 364 15.70 12.44 -4.76
N LEU A 365 15.28 12.07 -3.54
CA LEU A 365 14.64 13.02 -2.62
C LEU A 365 15.62 14.07 -2.10
N TYR A 366 16.93 13.83 -2.18
CA TYR A 366 17.96 14.75 -1.72
C TYR A 366 18.45 15.72 -2.80
N ALA A 367 17.96 15.59 -4.04
CA ALA A 367 18.33 16.48 -5.12
C ALA A 367 17.86 17.93 -4.84
N PRO A 368 18.64 18.96 -5.24
CA PRO A 368 18.19 20.34 -5.16
C PRO A 368 16.89 20.54 -5.93
N HIS A 369 15.88 21.13 -5.29
CA HIS A 369 14.54 21.32 -5.85
C HIS A 369 13.88 20.01 -6.31
N ALA A 370 14.10 18.91 -5.58
CA ALA A 370 13.47 17.63 -5.85
C ALA A 370 11.95 17.78 -6.00
N ASN A 371 11.40 17.07 -6.98
CA ASN A 371 9.99 17.05 -7.29
C ASN A 371 9.57 15.63 -7.65
N VAL A 372 8.58 15.07 -6.94
CA VAL A 372 8.14 13.68 -7.16
C VAL A 372 7.28 13.51 -8.41
N TYR A 373 6.76 14.59 -9.00
CA TYR A 373 5.92 14.52 -10.20
C TYR A 373 6.73 14.69 -11.49
N ARG A 374 7.78 15.52 -11.46
CA ARG A 374 8.54 15.92 -12.65
C ARG A 374 10.04 15.81 -12.42
N ARG A 375 10.73 15.23 -13.40
CA ARG A 375 12.19 15.28 -13.52
C ARG A 375 12.67 16.70 -13.85
N PRO A 376 13.98 16.99 -13.68
CA PRO A 376 14.56 18.26 -14.09
C PRO A 376 14.36 18.60 -15.58
N ASP A 377 14.18 17.60 -16.45
CA ASP A 377 13.89 17.78 -17.88
C ASP A 377 12.40 18.01 -18.19
N GLY A 378 11.54 18.03 -17.16
CA GLY A 378 10.09 18.22 -17.27
C GLY A 378 9.30 16.94 -17.55
N SER A 379 9.94 15.78 -17.73
CA SER A 379 9.25 14.50 -17.91
C SER A 379 8.63 14.00 -16.60
N ALA A 380 7.54 13.23 -16.67
CA ALA A 380 6.88 12.70 -15.49
C ALA A 380 7.65 11.54 -14.85
N TYR A 381 7.74 11.50 -13.53
CA TYR A 381 8.21 10.30 -12.83
C TYR A 381 7.16 9.18 -12.92
N PRO A 382 7.51 7.99 -13.45
CA PRO A 382 6.65 6.82 -13.36
C PRO A 382 6.61 6.33 -11.92
N LEU A 383 5.54 5.64 -11.54
CA LEU A 383 5.45 4.93 -10.27
C LEU A 383 5.11 3.45 -10.49
N VAL A 384 4.27 3.15 -11.50
CA VAL A 384 3.82 1.80 -11.80
C VAL A 384 4.22 1.43 -13.23
N ARG A 385 4.80 0.24 -13.41
CA ARG A 385 5.09 -0.36 -14.71
C ARG A 385 4.72 -1.84 -14.76
N ASN A 386 4.49 -2.34 -15.97
CA ASN A 386 4.54 -3.76 -16.26
C ASN A 386 5.69 -3.99 -17.25
N HIS A 387 6.82 -4.52 -16.76
CA HIS A 387 8.08 -4.53 -17.50
C HIS A 387 8.38 -3.11 -18.04
N ASP A 388 8.72 -2.95 -19.31
CA ASP A 388 9.07 -1.63 -19.86
C ASP A 388 7.87 -0.68 -20.05
N LYS A 389 6.63 -1.17 -19.86
CA LYS A 389 5.42 -0.37 -20.08
C LYS A 389 5.02 0.38 -18.80
N VAL A 390 5.18 1.71 -18.80
CA VAL A 390 4.63 2.59 -17.74
C VAL A 390 3.10 2.52 -17.75
N LEU A 391 2.51 2.28 -16.59
CA LEU A 391 1.06 2.22 -16.38
C LEU A 391 0.53 3.45 -15.64
N GLY A 392 1.32 3.99 -14.72
CA GLY A 392 0.95 5.16 -13.93
C GLY A 392 2.17 5.98 -13.50
N THR A 393 1.96 7.28 -13.36
CA THR A 393 2.94 8.24 -12.85
C THR A 393 2.71 8.50 -11.36
N PHE A 394 3.74 8.98 -10.68
CA PHE A 394 3.66 9.36 -9.27
C PHE A 394 2.56 10.41 -9.03
N GLU A 395 2.47 11.41 -9.92
CA GLU A 395 1.44 12.45 -9.87
C GLU A 395 0.02 11.89 -9.94
N GLN A 396 -0.21 10.93 -10.84
CA GLN A 396 -1.53 10.34 -11.00
C GLN A 396 -1.95 9.56 -9.76
N PHE A 397 -1.02 8.81 -9.16
CA PHE A 397 -1.26 8.05 -7.94
C PHE A 397 -1.52 8.99 -6.75
N ALA A 398 -0.66 9.98 -6.53
CA ALA A 398 -0.80 10.95 -5.43
C ALA A 398 -2.11 11.74 -5.49
N LYS A 399 -2.54 12.15 -6.68
CA LYS A 399 -3.79 12.90 -6.85
C LYS A 399 -5.02 12.01 -6.68
N LEU A 400 -4.97 10.74 -7.10
CA LEU A 400 -6.03 9.77 -6.87
C LEU A 400 -6.16 9.46 -5.37
N GLU A 401 -5.06 9.11 -4.69
CA GLU A 401 -5.02 8.80 -3.25
C GLU A 401 -5.66 9.93 -2.43
N ARG A 402 -5.37 11.19 -2.76
CA ARG A 402 -5.96 12.37 -2.10
C ARG A 402 -7.49 12.43 -2.20
N VAL A 403 -8.06 11.98 -3.32
CA VAL A 403 -9.53 11.92 -3.52
C VAL A 403 -10.12 10.71 -2.82
N LEU A 404 -9.40 9.59 -2.76
CA LEU A 404 -9.85 8.37 -2.11
C LEU A 404 -9.85 8.48 -0.57
N GLY A 405 -8.92 9.21 0.02
CA GLY A 405 -8.86 9.39 1.47
C GLY A 405 -7.73 10.32 1.91
N SER A 406 -7.84 10.86 3.12
CA SER A 406 -6.81 11.79 3.65
C SER A 406 -5.65 11.09 4.39
N TYR A 407 -5.77 9.79 4.64
CA TYR A 407 -4.77 8.92 5.27
C TYR A 407 -4.99 7.47 4.80
N GLY A 408 -4.18 6.52 5.28
CA GLY A 408 -4.33 5.10 4.98
C GLY A 408 -3.72 4.67 3.66
N GLY A 409 -3.56 5.59 2.69
CA GLY A 409 -2.97 5.32 1.38
C GLY A 409 -1.46 5.13 1.46
N GLN A 410 -0.85 4.49 0.45
CA GLN A 410 0.58 4.16 0.44
C GLN A 410 1.47 5.40 0.69
N LEU A 411 1.21 6.52 0.01
CA LEU A 411 2.07 7.69 0.14
C LEU A 411 1.90 8.37 1.49
N ALA A 412 0.65 8.49 1.97
CA ALA A 412 0.39 8.95 3.33
C ALA A 412 0.99 8.01 4.39
N SER A 413 0.98 6.70 4.16
CA SER A 413 1.57 5.69 5.05
C SER A 413 3.05 5.98 5.31
N PHE A 414 3.83 6.25 4.25
CA PHE A 414 5.23 6.65 4.41
C PHE A 414 5.40 7.90 5.28
N GLU A 415 4.53 8.89 5.16
CA GLU A 415 4.57 10.07 6.02
C GLU A 415 4.23 9.73 7.48
N TRP A 416 3.25 8.87 7.72
CA TRP A 416 2.96 8.37 9.07
C TRP A 416 4.16 7.65 9.68
N VAL A 417 4.89 6.86 8.92
CA VAL A 417 6.07 6.17 9.44
C VAL A 417 7.24 7.15 9.60
N PHE A 418 7.58 7.92 8.57
CA PHE A 418 8.87 8.60 8.46
C PHE A 418 8.87 10.08 8.80
N SER A 419 7.74 10.78 8.69
CA SER A 419 7.71 12.23 8.91
C SER A 419 7.75 12.62 10.38
N PRO A 420 8.29 13.80 10.70
CA PRO A 420 8.08 14.38 12.02
C PRO A 420 6.58 14.65 12.23
N ARG A 421 6.16 14.68 13.49
CA ARG A 421 4.79 15.04 13.87
C ARG A 421 4.62 16.56 13.82
N GLY A 422 3.61 17.03 13.08
CA GLY A 422 3.22 18.43 13.00
C GLY A 422 2.43 18.91 14.23
N GLU A 423 2.17 20.21 14.28
CA GLU A 423 1.46 20.85 15.41
C GLU A 423 0.00 20.39 15.56
N ASP A 424 -0.63 19.95 14.47
CA ASP A 424 -1.98 19.41 14.44
C ASP A 424 -2.06 17.92 14.81
N GLY A 425 -0.91 17.31 15.14
CA GLY A 425 -0.77 15.90 15.47
C GLY A 425 -0.67 14.95 14.28
N ARG A 426 -0.76 15.45 13.03
CA ARG A 426 -0.56 14.67 11.80
C ARG A 426 0.91 14.66 11.39
N PRO A 427 1.37 13.69 10.59
CA PRO A 427 2.70 13.78 10.00
C PRO A 427 2.81 15.01 9.09
N VAL A 428 3.97 15.69 9.11
CA VAL A 428 4.25 16.76 8.15
C VAL A 428 4.41 16.14 6.75
N PRO A 429 3.70 16.62 5.71
CA PRO A 429 3.80 16.05 4.38
C PRO A 429 5.23 16.14 3.81
N MET A 430 5.69 15.09 3.14
CA MET A 430 7.03 15.04 2.53
C MET A 430 7.10 15.89 1.26
N PHE A 431 5.96 16.10 0.58
CA PHE A 431 5.87 16.92 -0.61
C PHE A 431 4.51 17.62 -0.69
N ASP A 432 4.49 18.75 -1.41
CA ASP A 432 3.28 19.47 -1.72
C ASP A 432 2.42 18.67 -2.72
N ARG A 433 1.19 18.32 -2.31
CA ARG A 433 0.32 17.42 -3.10
C ARG A 433 -0.19 18.03 -4.40
N ASP A 434 -0.12 19.36 -4.58
CA ASP A 434 -0.54 20.04 -5.81
C ASP A 434 0.60 20.15 -6.83
N THR A 435 1.81 20.42 -6.37
CA THR A 435 2.97 20.75 -7.20
C THR A 435 3.99 19.62 -7.32
N GLY A 436 3.99 18.67 -6.38
CA GLY A 436 4.99 17.61 -6.29
C GLY A 436 6.31 18.06 -5.67
N ALA A 437 6.43 19.31 -5.23
CA ALA A 437 7.67 19.84 -4.65
C ALA A 437 7.98 19.18 -3.31
N VAL A 438 9.17 18.60 -3.18
CA VAL A 438 9.63 17.94 -1.96
C VAL A 438 10.02 18.98 -0.91
N ASP A 439 9.64 18.74 0.35
CA ASP A 439 10.10 19.53 1.49
C ASP A 439 11.48 19.01 1.96
N PRO A 440 12.56 19.80 1.76
CA PRO A 440 13.90 19.34 2.10
C PRO A 440 14.13 19.19 3.62
N ALA A 441 13.36 19.90 4.47
CA ALA A 441 13.48 19.76 5.92
C ALA A 441 12.86 18.44 6.39
N VAL A 442 11.71 18.06 5.83
CA VAL A 442 11.07 16.77 6.10
C VAL A 442 11.94 15.62 5.61
N VAL A 443 12.48 15.72 4.40
CA VAL A 443 13.36 14.68 3.85
C VAL A 443 14.70 14.57 4.60
N ALA A 444 15.24 15.68 5.13
CA ALA A 444 16.40 15.60 6.02
C ALA A 444 16.08 14.82 7.31
N TYR A 445 14.88 14.99 7.87
CA TYR A 445 14.42 14.17 9.00
C TYR A 445 14.27 12.70 8.58
N TRP A 446 13.67 12.41 7.43
CA TRP A 446 13.56 11.03 6.91
C TRP A 446 14.94 10.36 6.81
N ARG A 447 15.94 11.07 6.27
CA ARG A 447 17.33 10.58 6.17
C ARG A 447 17.90 10.17 7.51
N ASP A 448 17.82 11.07 8.49
CA ASP A 448 18.50 10.91 9.78
C ASP A 448 17.85 9.82 10.64
N HIS A 449 16.59 9.48 10.35
CA HIS A 449 15.78 8.58 11.17
C HIS A 449 15.46 7.23 10.51
N TYR A 450 15.25 7.16 9.19
CA TYR A 450 14.67 5.97 8.53
C TYR A 450 15.35 5.54 7.23
N ASP A 451 16.24 6.33 6.64
CA ASP A 451 17.03 5.88 5.49
C ASP A 451 18.03 4.79 5.92
N ILE A 452 17.76 3.55 5.50
CA ILE A 452 18.52 2.36 5.91
C ILE A 452 19.95 2.43 5.38
N ALA A 453 20.14 2.84 4.12
CA ALA A 453 21.45 2.99 3.51
C ALA A 453 22.28 4.07 4.24
N HIS A 454 21.69 5.23 4.53
CA HIS A 454 22.34 6.28 5.31
C HIS A 454 22.75 5.78 6.70
N ARG A 455 21.83 5.13 7.43
CA ARG A 455 22.09 4.56 8.75
C ARG A 455 23.27 3.58 8.73
N LEU A 456 23.29 2.65 7.77
CA LEU A 456 24.34 1.66 7.63
C LEU A 456 25.69 2.33 7.34
N GLN A 457 25.72 3.30 6.42
CA GLN A 457 26.93 4.04 6.09
C GLN A 457 27.54 4.75 7.31
N GLN A 458 26.71 5.36 8.16
CA GLN A 458 27.18 6.11 9.32
C GLN A 458 27.57 5.23 10.51
N GLN A 459 26.90 4.07 10.68
CA GLN A 459 26.96 3.27 11.91
C GLN A 459 27.56 1.88 11.72
N TRP A 460 28.15 1.59 10.54
CA TRP A 460 28.65 0.26 10.22
C TRP A 460 29.61 -0.33 11.26
N PRO A 461 30.63 0.39 11.77
CA PRO A 461 31.55 -0.20 12.75
C PRO A 461 30.85 -0.72 14.01
N GLN A 462 29.76 -0.07 14.43
CA GLN A 462 28.96 -0.46 15.59
C GLN A 462 27.98 -1.58 15.27
N LEU A 463 27.42 -1.63 14.06
CA LEU A 463 26.44 -2.63 13.64
C LEU A 463 27.08 -3.94 13.16
N LYS A 464 28.27 -3.86 12.56
CA LYS A 464 28.95 -4.99 11.91
C LYS A 464 29.03 -6.25 12.78
N PRO A 465 29.39 -6.21 14.08
CA PRO A 465 29.48 -7.42 14.89
C PRO A 465 28.19 -8.23 14.96
N ASP A 466 27.04 -7.55 14.88
CA ASP A 466 25.73 -8.16 15.04
C ASP A 466 24.96 -8.32 13.71
N LEU A 467 25.43 -7.70 12.62
CA LEU A 467 24.68 -7.59 11.36
C LEU A 467 25.40 -8.21 10.14
N ASP A 468 26.72 -8.33 10.17
CA ASP A 468 27.49 -8.81 9.03
C ASP A 468 27.12 -10.25 8.66
N GLY A 469 26.73 -10.49 7.40
CA GLY A 469 26.26 -11.79 6.92
C GLY A 469 24.77 -12.08 7.14
N LYS A 470 23.98 -11.11 7.65
CA LYS A 470 22.55 -11.31 7.97
C LYS A 470 21.56 -10.65 7.02
N ILE A 471 22.03 -9.90 6.03
CA ILE A 471 21.16 -9.21 5.05
C ILE A 471 21.12 -10.03 3.76
N HIS A 472 19.94 -10.58 3.47
CA HIS A 472 19.61 -11.21 2.19
C HIS A 472 18.44 -10.44 1.56
N LEU A 473 18.58 -10.04 0.30
CA LEU A 473 17.60 -9.23 -0.41
C LEU A 473 17.38 -9.77 -1.83
N TYR A 474 16.12 -9.91 -2.22
CA TYR A 474 15.71 -10.35 -3.55
C TYR A 474 14.81 -9.29 -4.18
N VAL A 475 15.04 -8.92 -5.43
CA VAL A 475 14.18 -7.97 -6.15
C VAL A 475 14.21 -8.29 -7.64
N GLY A 476 13.11 -8.04 -8.34
CA GLY A 476 13.04 -8.27 -9.78
C GLY A 476 13.61 -7.08 -10.56
N THR A 477 14.34 -7.31 -11.65
CA THR A 477 14.87 -6.19 -12.48
C THR A 477 13.77 -5.44 -13.24
N ALA A 478 12.56 -6.02 -13.30
CA ALA A 478 11.37 -5.42 -13.88
C ALA A 478 10.32 -5.12 -12.78
N ASP A 479 10.77 -4.89 -11.54
CA ASP A 479 9.88 -4.63 -10.40
C ASP A 479 8.85 -3.54 -10.73
N THR A 480 7.58 -3.83 -10.46
CA THR A 480 6.41 -3.04 -10.85
C THR A 480 6.48 -1.61 -10.32
N PHE A 481 7.12 -1.40 -9.17
CA PHE A 481 7.19 -0.12 -8.48
C PHE A 481 8.59 0.50 -8.48
N TYR A 482 9.48 0.03 -9.37
CA TYR A 482 10.85 0.52 -9.51
C TYR A 482 11.71 0.34 -8.24
N LEU A 483 11.40 -0.66 -7.41
CA LEU A 483 12.09 -0.88 -6.13
C LEU A 483 13.52 -1.45 -6.30
N ASP A 484 13.87 -1.92 -7.50
CA ASP A 484 15.22 -2.42 -7.81
C ASP A 484 16.29 -1.31 -7.76
N GLY A 485 15.93 -0.06 -8.10
CA GLY A 485 16.85 1.08 -8.07
C GLY A 485 17.38 1.37 -6.67
N SER A 486 16.47 1.46 -5.69
CA SER A 486 16.82 1.63 -4.27
C SER A 486 17.65 0.46 -3.73
N ALA A 487 17.31 -0.78 -4.10
CA ALA A 487 18.07 -1.97 -3.71
C ALA A 487 19.50 -1.98 -4.30
N HIS A 488 19.70 -1.51 -5.53
CA HIS A 488 21.03 -1.34 -6.12
C HIS A 488 21.88 -0.33 -5.34
N LYS A 489 21.30 0.80 -4.91
CA LYS A 489 22.01 1.80 -4.11
C LYS A 489 22.40 1.29 -2.73
N LEU A 490 21.46 0.63 -2.03
CA LEU A 490 21.76 -0.02 -0.75
C LEU A 490 22.91 -1.03 -0.88
N LYS A 491 22.88 -1.87 -1.93
CA LYS A 491 23.96 -2.82 -2.19
C LYS A 491 25.30 -2.11 -2.38
N ALA A 492 25.34 -1.02 -3.15
CA ALA A 492 26.57 -0.26 -3.38
C ALA A 492 27.15 0.31 -2.07
N VAL A 493 26.30 0.78 -1.15
CA VAL A 493 26.72 1.20 0.19
C VAL A 493 27.33 0.05 0.97
N LEU A 494 26.64 -1.10 1.04
CA LEU A 494 27.11 -2.28 1.78
C LEU A 494 28.41 -2.88 1.19
N ASP A 495 28.53 -2.93 -0.14
CA ASP A 495 29.77 -3.33 -0.82
C ASP A 495 30.93 -2.39 -0.46
N GLY A 496 30.69 -1.07 -0.47
CA GLY A 496 31.68 -0.06 -0.09
C GLY A 496 32.13 -0.15 1.37
N LEU A 497 31.26 -0.65 2.25
CA LEU A 497 31.55 -0.94 3.66
C LEU A 497 32.27 -2.28 3.87
N GLY A 498 32.43 -3.09 2.83
CA GLY A 498 32.97 -4.44 2.92
C GLY A 498 32.06 -5.41 3.70
N ALA A 499 30.74 -5.15 3.69
CA ALA A 499 29.76 -5.99 4.35
C ALA A 499 29.54 -7.31 3.58
N LYS A 500 29.35 -8.41 4.32
CA LYS A 500 28.90 -9.69 3.77
C LYS A 500 27.38 -9.64 3.66
N THR A 501 26.88 -9.59 2.44
CA THR A 501 25.44 -9.52 2.16
C THR A 501 25.12 -10.32 0.90
N GLU A 502 23.88 -10.75 0.77
CA GLU A 502 23.40 -11.43 -0.43
C GLU A 502 22.30 -10.61 -1.09
N PHE A 503 22.59 -10.08 -2.28
CA PHE A 503 21.61 -9.38 -3.10
C PHE A 503 21.40 -10.17 -4.39
N ARG A 504 20.14 -10.49 -4.71
CA ARG A 504 19.76 -11.16 -5.94
C ARG A 504 18.77 -10.31 -6.73
N PHE A 505 19.22 -9.84 -7.88
CA PHE A 505 18.38 -9.16 -8.87
C PHE A 505 17.90 -10.20 -9.88
N LEU A 506 16.64 -10.60 -9.78
CA LEU A 506 16.06 -11.66 -10.61
C LEU A 506 15.65 -11.06 -11.97
N PRO A 507 16.28 -11.49 -13.08
CA PRO A 507 16.00 -10.92 -14.39
C PRO A 507 14.54 -11.09 -14.78
N ASP A 508 13.95 -10.03 -15.33
CA ASP A 508 12.60 -10.02 -15.91
C ASP A 508 11.47 -10.34 -14.91
N ARG A 509 11.77 -10.41 -13.61
CA ARG A 509 10.74 -10.55 -12.58
C ARG A 509 10.13 -9.21 -12.25
N THR A 510 8.81 -9.20 -12.13
CA THR A 510 8.00 -8.08 -11.65
C THR A 510 7.76 -8.24 -10.15
N HIS A 511 7.08 -7.26 -9.55
CA HIS A 511 6.76 -7.30 -8.12
C HIS A 511 5.88 -8.52 -7.78
N GLY A 512 4.84 -8.76 -8.60
CA GLY A 512 3.86 -9.82 -8.35
C GLY A 512 4.29 -11.24 -8.73
N ASN A 513 5.35 -11.41 -9.51
CA ASN A 513 5.83 -12.74 -9.93
C ASN A 513 7.22 -13.11 -9.39
N LEU A 514 7.77 -12.31 -8.46
CA LEU A 514 9.12 -12.50 -7.91
C LEU A 514 9.34 -13.91 -7.35
N TYR A 515 8.31 -14.49 -6.74
CA TYR A 515 8.40 -15.78 -6.05
C TYR A 515 8.41 -17.00 -6.98
N TRP A 516 8.19 -16.81 -8.28
CA TRP A 516 7.96 -17.89 -9.22
C TRP A 516 9.28 -18.55 -9.67
N ILE A 517 9.32 -19.88 -9.61
CA ILE A 517 10.41 -20.70 -10.17
C ILE A 517 9.78 -21.80 -11.03
N GLY A 518 9.95 -21.71 -12.35
CA GLY A 518 9.19 -22.56 -13.26
C GLY A 518 7.68 -22.36 -13.08
N GLU A 519 6.96 -23.46 -12.84
CA GLU A 519 5.51 -23.46 -12.56
C GLU A 519 5.20 -23.29 -11.05
N ASP A 520 6.20 -23.27 -10.18
CA ASP A 520 6.01 -23.12 -8.74
C ASP A 520 6.00 -21.63 -8.35
N HIS A 521 4.81 -21.09 -8.14
CA HIS A 521 4.60 -19.68 -7.78
C HIS A 521 5.15 -19.29 -6.39
N HIS A 522 5.57 -20.27 -5.58
CA HIS A 522 6.18 -20.07 -4.27
C HIS A 522 7.60 -20.66 -4.18
N GLY A 523 8.22 -21.00 -5.31
CA GLY A 523 9.51 -21.68 -5.36
C GLY A 523 10.61 -20.90 -4.63
N LEU A 524 10.65 -19.57 -4.77
CA LEU A 524 11.63 -18.74 -4.08
C LEU A 524 11.41 -18.75 -2.56
N LEU A 525 10.15 -18.70 -2.09
CA LEU A 525 9.85 -18.73 -0.66
C LEU A 525 10.33 -20.04 -0.03
N LYS A 526 10.19 -21.16 -0.75
CA LYS A 526 10.71 -22.47 -0.33
C LYS A 526 12.24 -22.46 -0.22
N GLN A 527 12.93 -21.88 -1.20
CA GLN A 527 14.40 -21.74 -1.16
C GLN A 527 14.86 -20.88 0.02
N ILE A 528 14.21 -19.73 0.22
CA ILE A 528 14.45 -18.82 1.36
C ILE A 528 14.27 -19.57 2.69
N SER A 529 13.21 -20.38 2.80
CA SER A 529 12.91 -21.16 4.00
C SER A 529 13.98 -22.19 4.34
N TRP A 530 14.54 -22.86 3.33
CA TRP A 530 15.67 -23.76 3.53
C TRP A 530 16.97 -23.03 3.86
N ALA A 531 17.18 -21.82 3.34
CA ALA A 531 18.32 -20.99 3.72
C ALA A 531 18.26 -20.58 5.20
N MET A 532 17.11 -20.08 5.67
CA MET A 532 16.84 -19.79 7.09
C MET A 532 17.10 -21.02 7.96
N TYR A 533 16.50 -22.15 7.61
CA TYR A 533 16.65 -23.38 8.39
C TYR A 533 18.10 -23.89 8.44
N ALA A 534 18.86 -23.74 7.36
CA ALA A 534 20.28 -24.14 7.34
C ALA A 534 21.13 -23.32 8.31
N ILE A 535 20.78 -22.07 8.58
CA ILE A 535 21.44 -21.26 9.62
C ILE A 535 21.10 -21.79 11.01
N ALA A 536 19.82 -22.05 11.29
CA ALA A 536 19.40 -22.52 12.61
C ALA A 536 19.79 -23.98 12.91
N ARG A 537 20.00 -24.80 11.86
CA ARG A 537 20.26 -26.24 11.95
C ARG A 537 21.34 -26.68 10.93
N PRO A 538 22.60 -26.21 11.06
CA PRO A 538 23.66 -26.49 10.09
C PRO A 538 23.97 -27.99 9.93
N ASP A 539 23.80 -28.77 11.00
CA ASP A 539 24.06 -30.21 11.03
C ASP A 539 22.83 -31.08 10.65
N SER A 540 21.71 -30.45 10.27
CA SER A 540 20.50 -31.19 9.93
C SER A 540 20.67 -32.01 8.63
N ARG A 541 20.17 -33.25 8.68
CA ARG A 541 20.10 -34.13 7.52
C ARG A 541 18.87 -33.87 6.64
N LEU A 542 17.91 -33.07 7.09
CA LEU A 542 16.78 -32.64 6.26
C LEU A 542 17.30 -31.82 5.07
N LYS A 543 16.75 -32.09 3.89
CA LYS A 543 17.09 -31.41 2.63
C LYS A 543 15.81 -31.08 1.85
N PRO A 544 15.83 -30.07 0.99
CA PRO A 544 14.71 -29.79 0.09
C PRO A 544 14.34 -31.04 -0.71
N VAL A 545 13.05 -31.35 -0.77
CA VAL A 545 12.55 -32.36 -1.71
C VAL A 545 12.71 -31.78 -3.12
N VAL A 546 13.61 -32.35 -3.92
CA VAL A 546 13.75 -31.99 -5.33
C VAL A 546 12.45 -32.42 -6.01
N THR A 547 11.58 -31.46 -6.31
CA THR A 547 10.41 -31.72 -7.13
C THR A 547 10.89 -31.77 -8.58
N PRO A 548 10.58 -32.83 -9.35
CA PRO A 548 11.04 -33.00 -10.72
C PRO A 548 10.60 -31.88 -11.66
#